data_AF-A0A2G9XGK9-F1
#
_entry.id   AF-A0A2G9XGK9-F1
#
_cell.length_a   1.000
_cell.length_b   1.000
_cell.length_c   1.000
_cell.angle_alpha   90.00
_cell.angle_beta   90.00
_cell.angle_gamma   90.00
#
_symmetry.space_group_name_H-M   'P 1'
#
loop_
_entity.id
_entity.type
_entity.pdbx_description
1 polymer ?
#
loop_
_entity_poly.entity_id
_entity_poly.type
_entity_poly.pdbx_seq_one_letter_code
_entity_poly.pdbx_strand_id
1 'polypeptide(L)'
;CTGRVDVLLILHAFESGVDGVYLAGCLEGECHFLRGNLRARRRVEYVKSVLEEVGLGSDRVEMFNMSAAQGQRFAEVAREMTERVRALGSSPVKKNVKRES
;
A
#
# COMPACT_ATOMS: atom_id res chain seq x y z
N CYS A 1 -8.64 6.92 10.05
CA CYS A 1 -9.43 6.41 8.90
C CYS A 1 -8.54 6.33 7.67
N THR A 2 -8.62 5.25 6.88
CA THR A 2 -7.87 5.11 5.61
C THR A 2 -8.16 6.21 4.60
N GLY A 3 -9.33 6.85 4.67
CA GLY A 3 -9.67 7.98 3.81
C GLY A 3 -8.77 9.22 3.96
N ARG A 4 -7.96 9.31 5.02
CA ARG A 4 -6.92 10.36 5.15
C ARG A 4 -5.63 10.03 4.39
N VAL A 5 -5.39 8.77 4.05
CA VAL A 5 -4.20 8.39 3.29
C VAL A 5 -4.36 8.94 1.88
N ASP A 6 -3.42 9.80 1.49
CA ASP A 6 -3.36 10.43 0.19
C ASP A 6 -2.32 9.77 -0.71
N VAL A 7 -2.46 9.96 -2.02
CA VAL A 7 -1.53 9.45 -3.05
C VAL A 7 -0.10 9.91 -2.76
N LEU A 8 0.09 11.19 -2.43
CA LEU A 8 1.43 11.74 -2.17
C LEU A 8 2.13 11.05 -1.00
N LEU A 9 1.38 10.69 0.06
CA LEU A 9 1.94 9.97 1.19
C LEU A 9 2.44 8.58 0.77
N ILE A 10 1.71 7.89 -0.10
CA ILE A 10 2.10 6.56 -0.59
C ILE A 10 3.33 6.67 -1.49
N LEU A 11 3.32 7.62 -2.46
CA LEU A 11 4.45 7.82 -3.37
C LEU A 11 5.72 8.23 -2.62
N HIS A 12 5.61 9.10 -1.61
CA HIS A 12 6.74 9.50 -0.80
C HIS A 12 7.40 8.33 -0.04
N ALA A 13 6.60 7.33 0.36
CA ALA A 13 7.17 6.10 0.94
C ALA A 13 8.01 5.34 -0.09
N PHE A 14 7.57 5.26 -1.35
CA PHE A 14 8.33 4.65 -2.44
C PHE A 14 9.61 5.42 -2.79
N GLU A 15 9.54 6.75 -2.81
CA GLU A 15 10.73 7.62 -2.94
C GLU A 15 11.77 7.35 -1.84
N SER A 16 11.31 7.04 -0.63
CA SER A 16 12.16 6.66 0.50
C SER A 16 12.78 5.26 0.38
N GLY A 17 12.48 4.51 -0.69
CA GLY A 17 13.09 3.22 -1.00
C GLY A 17 12.45 2.02 -0.28
N VAL A 18 11.17 2.12 0.14
CA VAL A 18 10.44 0.96 0.67
C VAL A 18 10.16 -0.07 -0.42
N ASP A 19 10.10 -1.35 -0.03
CA ASP A 19 9.88 -2.46 -0.96
C ASP A 19 8.39 -2.65 -1.33
N GLY A 20 7.49 -2.17 -0.46
CA GLY A 20 6.06 -2.08 -0.72
C GLY A 20 5.30 -1.39 0.42
N VAL A 21 4.04 -1.07 0.15
CA VAL A 21 3.12 -0.38 1.06
C VAL A 21 1.79 -1.11 1.07
N TYR A 22 1.17 -1.34 2.23
CA TYR A 22 -0.23 -1.76 2.27
C TYR A 22 -1.07 -0.89 3.18
N LEU A 23 -2.34 -0.74 2.83
CA LEU A 23 -3.34 -0.05 3.64
C LEU A 23 -4.31 -1.09 4.21
N ALA A 24 -4.60 -1.00 5.52
CA ALA A 24 -5.66 -1.78 6.15
C ALA A 24 -6.84 -0.86 6.49
N GLY A 25 -8.01 -1.12 5.91
CA GLY A 25 -9.23 -0.33 6.11
C GLY A 25 -10.44 -1.14 6.54
N CYS A 26 -11.49 -0.45 6.99
CA CYS A 26 -12.77 -1.07 7.31
C CYS A 26 -13.36 -1.80 6.10
N LEU A 27 -14.20 -2.81 6.34
CA LEU A 27 -15.01 -3.46 5.31
C LEU A 27 -15.83 -2.44 4.52
N GLU A 28 -16.07 -2.71 3.24
CA GLU A 28 -16.94 -1.86 2.42
C GLU A 28 -18.35 -1.86 3.00
N GLY A 29 -18.98 -0.67 3.06
CA GLY A 29 -20.26 -0.48 3.76
C GLY A 29 -20.13 -0.24 5.27
N GLU A 30 -19.03 -0.66 5.91
CA GLU A 30 -18.82 -0.49 7.37
C GLU A 30 -17.90 0.70 7.72
N CYS A 31 -17.66 1.60 6.76
CA CYS A 31 -16.80 2.74 7.01
C CYS A 31 -17.48 3.71 7.98
N HIS A 32 -16.85 3.96 9.13
CA HIS A 32 -17.33 4.97 10.09
C HIS A 32 -17.48 6.37 9.47
N PHE A 33 -16.65 6.70 8.48
CA PHE A 33 -16.71 7.97 7.74
C PHE A 33 -17.37 7.82 6.37
N LEU A 34 -18.33 6.89 6.24
CA LEU A 34 -19.18 6.59 5.08
C LEU A 34 -18.45 6.05 3.84
N ARG A 35 -17.54 6.84 3.26
CA ARG A 35 -16.88 6.54 1.98
C ARG A 35 -15.35 6.66 2.03
N GLY A 36 -14.78 6.77 3.24
CA GLY A 36 -13.34 6.95 3.42
C GLY A 36 -12.50 5.81 2.84
N ASN A 37 -12.90 4.56 3.08
CA ASN A 37 -12.22 3.38 2.52
C ASN A 37 -12.37 3.28 1.00
N LEU A 38 -13.54 3.61 0.45
CA LEU A 38 -13.77 3.60 -1.01
C LEU A 38 -12.88 4.62 -1.73
N ARG A 39 -12.70 5.82 -1.16
CA ARG A 39 -11.76 6.82 -1.68
C ARG A 39 -10.32 6.34 -1.60
N ALA A 40 -9.93 5.71 -0.48
CA ALA A 40 -8.60 5.14 -0.32
C ALA A 40 -8.33 4.03 -1.35
N ARG A 41 -9.29 3.14 -1.62
CA ARG A 41 -9.18 2.10 -2.67
C ARG A 41 -8.89 2.71 -4.04
N ARG A 42 -9.65 3.73 -4.45
CA ARG A 42 -9.39 4.42 -5.73
C ARG A 42 -7.99 5.05 -5.81
N ARG A 43 -7.50 5.62 -4.70
CA ARG A 43 -6.14 6.17 -4.63
C ARG A 43 -5.08 5.09 -4.74
N VAL A 44 -5.29 3.94 -4.09
CA VAL A 44 -4.37 2.80 -4.22
C VAL A 44 -4.34 2.27 -5.64
N GLU A 45 -5.50 2.10 -6.29
CA GLU A 45 -5.54 1.69 -7.71
C GLU A 45 -4.85 2.69 -8.64
N TYR A 46 -4.99 4.00 -8.38
CA TYR A 46 -4.22 5.02 -9.10
C TYR A 46 -2.71 4.91 -8.85
N VAL A 47 -2.28 4.67 -7.61
CA VAL A 47 -0.85 4.45 -7.33
C VAL A 47 -0.36 3.18 -8.02
N LYS A 48 -1.14 2.10 -8.05
CA LYS A 48 -0.78 0.88 -8.80
C LYS A 48 -0.46 1.19 -10.26
N SER A 49 -1.31 1.97 -10.94
CA SER A 49 -1.05 2.35 -12.34
C SER A 49 0.21 3.21 -12.48
N VAL A 50 0.45 4.14 -11.56
CA VAL A 50 1.67 4.97 -11.58
C VAL A 50 2.92 4.12 -11.38
N LEU A 51 2.91 3.19 -10.41
CA LEU A 51 4.05 2.30 -10.15
C LEU A 51 4.37 1.37 -11.32
N GLU A 52 3.33 0.92 -12.03
CA GLU A 52 3.49 0.12 -13.25
C GLU A 52 4.13 0.96 -14.36
N GLU A 53 3.63 2.18 -14.61
CA GLU A 53 4.14 3.08 -15.64
C GLU A 53 5.62 3.45 -15.45
N VAL A 54 6.06 3.62 -14.19
CA VAL A 54 7.47 3.91 -13.87
C VAL A 54 8.34 2.67 -13.69
N GLY A 55 7.79 1.47 -13.92
CA GLY A 55 8.54 0.21 -13.87
C GLY A 55 8.89 -0.31 -12.47
N LEU A 56 8.21 0.17 -11.42
CA LEU A 56 8.34 -0.35 -10.06
C LEU A 56 7.47 -1.59 -9.82
N GLY A 57 6.39 -1.73 -10.59
CA GLY A 57 5.43 -2.83 -10.53
C GLY A 57 4.24 -2.55 -9.62
N SER A 58 3.04 -2.78 -10.13
CA SER A 58 1.76 -2.53 -9.41
C SER A 58 1.64 -3.30 -8.09
N ASP A 59 2.22 -4.50 -8.02
CA ASP A 59 2.09 -5.43 -6.89
C ASP A 59 2.78 -4.94 -5.61
N ARG A 60 3.51 -3.82 -5.67
CA ARG A 60 4.15 -3.21 -4.51
C ARG A 60 3.19 -2.41 -3.62
N VAL A 61 1.96 -2.15 -4.05
CA VAL A 61 0.95 -1.47 -3.23
C VAL A 61 -0.38 -2.22 -3.22
N GLU A 62 -1.01 -2.35 -2.06
CA GLU A 62 -2.33 -2.99 -1.95
C GLU A 62 -3.18 -2.41 -0.81
N MET A 63 -4.50 -2.47 -0.97
CA MET A 63 -5.45 -2.18 0.11
C MET A 63 -6.20 -3.45 0.53
N PHE A 64 -6.19 -3.74 1.82
CA PHE A 64 -6.95 -4.82 2.42
C PHE A 64 -8.08 -4.26 3.28
N ASN A 65 -9.25 -4.89 3.20
CA ASN A 65 -10.40 -4.56 4.02
C ASN A 65 -10.63 -5.63 5.10
N MET A 66 -10.83 -5.19 6.34
CA MET A 66 -11.11 -6.05 7.49
C MET A 66 -11.86 -5.27 8.59
N SER A 67 -12.60 -5.98 9.43
CA SER A 67 -13.24 -5.41 10.62
C SER A 67 -12.25 -5.39 11.81
N ALA A 68 -12.61 -4.66 12.87
CA ALA A 68 -11.78 -4.55 14.08
C ALA A 68 -11.60 -5.89 14.82
N ALA A 69 -12.51 -6.85 14.62
CA ALA A 69 -12.44 -8.18 15.24
C ALA A 69 -11.56 -9.17 14.45
N GLN A 70 -11.14 -8.85 13.24
CA GLN A 70 -10.41 -9.75 12.34
C GLN A 70 -8.89 -9.68 12.55
N GLY A 71 -8.43 -9.86 13.79
CA GLY A 71 -6.99 -9.83 14.13
C GLY A 71 -6.15 -10.89 13.40
N GLN A 72 -6.69 -12.11 13.22
CA GLN A 72 -6.02 -13.17 12.45
C GLN A 72 -5.83 -12.76 10.98
N ARG A 73 -6.87 -12.17 10.37
CA ARG A 73 -6.79 -11.67 8.99
C ARG A 73 -5.74 -10.58 8.84
N PHE A 74 -5.60 -9.69 9.82
CA PHE A 74 -4.55 -8.66 9.81
C PHE A 74 -3.15 -9.29 9.75
N ALA A 75 -2.88 -10.33 10.55
CA ALA A 75 -1.61 -11.05 10.53
C ALA A 75 -1.38 -11.80 9.20
N GLU A 76 -2.43 -12.38 8.62
CA GLU A 76 -2.38 -13.04 7.31
C GLU A 76 -1.99 -12.07 6.19
N VAL A 77 -2.67 -10.92 6.08
CA VAL A 77 -2.39 -9.97 4.99
C VAL A 77 -1.02 -9.30 5.15
N ALA A 78 -0.55 -9.12 6.39
CA ALA A 78 0.81 -8.65 6.63
C ALA A 78 1.84 -9.67 6.13
N ARG A 79 1.60 -10.97 6.35
CA ARG A 79 2.45 -12.05 5.81
C ARG A 79 2.38 -12.10 4.29
N GLU A 80 1.18 -12.06 3.72
CA GLU A 80 0.93 -12.05 2.27
C GLU A 80 1.71 -10.91 1.59
N MET A 81 1.59 -9.69 2.11
CA MET A 81 2.30 -8.54 1.56
C MET A 81 3.82 -8.68 1.72
N THR A 82 4.28 -9.21 2.86
CA THR A 82 5.71 -9.44 3.10
C THR A 82 6.29 -10.45 2.12
N GLU A 83 5.58 -11.54 1.85
CA GLU A 83 6.00 -12.57 0.90
C GLU A 83 5.99 -12.03 -0.53
N ARG A 84 4.96 -11.25 -0.90
CA ARG A 84 4.87 -10.57 -2.20
C ARG A 84 6.09 -9.68 -2.46
N VAL A 85 6.43 -8.77 -1.53
CA VAL A 85 7.57 -7.87 -1.74
C VAL A 85 8.91 -8.58 -1.69
N ARG A 86 9.02 -9.70 -0.94
CA ARG A 86 10.22 -10.56 -0.96
C ARG A 86 10.42 -11.21 -2.33
N ALA A 87 9.35 -11.71 -2.95
CA ALA A 87 9.40 -12.31 -4.28
C ALA A 87 9.75 -11.26 -5.37
N LEU A 88 9.24 -10.03 -5.24
CA LEU A 88 9.57 -8.92 -6.14
C LEU A 88 10.99 -8.36 -5.95
N GLY A 89 11.64 -8.70 -4.83
CA GLY A 89 12.96 -8.19 -4.46
C GLY A 89 12.96 -6.71 -4.05
N SER A 90 14.15 -6.23 -3.70
CA SER A 90 14.35 -4.88 -3.18
C SER A 90 13.96 -3.80 -4.18
N SER A 91 13.34 -2.73 -3.71
CA SER A 91 12.99 -1.56 -4.52
C SER A 91 14.22 -0.99 -5.24
N PRO A 92 14.14 -0.74 -6.57
CA PRO A 92 15.21 -0.08 -7.33
C PRO A 92 15.60 1.30 -6.76
N VAL A 93 14.65 2.03 -6.18
CA VAL A 93 14.85 3.38 -5.61
C VAL A 93 15.82 3.36 -4.43
N LYS A 94 15.84 2.26 -3.65
CA LYS A 94 16.71 2.09 -2.49
C LYS A 94 18.20 2.20 -2.81
N LYS A 95 18.60 1.87 -4.05
CA LYS A 95 19.98 2.01 -4.53
C LYS A 95 20.37 3.47 -4.79
N ASN A 96 19.40 4.30 -5.17
CA ASN A 96 19.60 5.70 -5.49
C ASN A 96 19.70 6.55 -4.21
N VAL A 97 18.84 6.30 -3.21
CA VAL A 97 18.87 7.03 -1.92
C VAL A 97 20.24 6.91 -1.23
N LYS A 98 20.85 5.72 -1.22
CA LYS A 98 22.19 5.51 -0.64
C LYS A 98 23.33 6.22 -1.38
N ARG A 99 23.10 6.67 -2.61
CA ARG A 99 24.11 7.30 -3.46
C ARG A 99 24.20 8.82 -3.24
N GLU A 100 23.16 9.39 -2.63
CA GLU A 100 23.03 10.82 -2.31
C GLU A 100 23.22 11.10 -0.81
N SER A 101 23.53 10.08 -0.01
CA SER A 101 23.78 10.16 1.44
C SER A 101 25.26 10.21 1.79
#